data_AF-A0A9E3VHM0-F1
#
_entry.id   AF-A0A9E3VHM0-F1
#
_cell.length_a   1.000
_cell.length_b   1.000
_cell.length_c   1.000
_cell.angle_alpha   90.00
_cell.angle_beta   90.00
_cell.angle_gamma   90.00
#
_symmetry.space_group_name_H-M   'P 1'
#
loop_
_entity.id
_entity.type
_entity.pdbx_description
1 polymer ?
#
loop_
_entity_poly.entity_id
_entity_poly.type
_entity_poly.pdbx_seq_one_letter_code
_entity_poly.pdbx_strand_id
1 'polypeptide(L)'
;MDIDFEKFEKPLSLGAHAMSGGLVVLWLGFLWLTMPVSSGGIDRVLHLCVGAASAMVIGWLTLAHVWFGNQLKRGADSIRG
;
A
#
# COMPACT_ATOMS: atom_id res chain seq x y z
N MET A 1 -11.38 30.92 -8.18
CA MET A 1 -10.14 30.19 -8.49
C MET A 1 -10.55 28.76 -8.73
N ASP A 2 -10.85 28.43 -9.98
CA ASP A 2 -11.24 27.06 -10.32
C ASP A 2 -9.99 26.20 -10.30
N ILE A 3 -9.94 25.27 -9.35
CA ILE A 3 -8.90 24.26 -9.29
C ILE A 3 -9.17 23.34 -10.45
N ASP A 4 -8.23 23.29 -11.41
CA ASP A 4 -8.29 22.39 -12.56
C ASP A 4 -8.04 20.94 -12.07
N PHE A 5 -9.10 20.31 -11.56
CA PHE A 5 -9.08 18.97 -10.98
C PHE A 5 -8.45 17.94 -11.93
N GLU A 6 -8.58 18.14 -13.24
CA GLU A 6 -8.06 17.25 -14.28
C GLU A 6 -6.52 17.12 -14.25
N LYS A 7 -5.81 18.22 -13.92
CA LYS A 7 -4.35 18.20 -13.76
C LYS A 7 -3.90 17.54 -12.47
N PHE A 8 -4.76 17.48 -11.45
CA PHE A 8 -4.42 16.91 -10.14
C PHE A 8 -4.74 15.41 -10.06
N GLU A 9 -5.77 14.92 -10.75
CA GLU A 9 -6.21 13.53 -10.65
C GLU A 9 -5.16 12.52 -11.10
N LYS A 10 -4.41 12.79 -12.18
CA LYS A 10 -3.36 11.91 -12.70
C LYS A 10 -2.16 11.77 -11.74
N PRO A 11 -1.52 12.85 -11.25
CA PRO A 11 -0.46 12.74 -10.26
C PRO A 11 -0.95 12.19 -8.92
N LEU A 12 -2.20 12.47 -8.53
CA LEU A 12 -2.80 11.91 -7.31
C LEU A 12 -3.02 10.39 -7.45
N SER A 13 -3.47 9.91 -8.62
CA SER A 13 -3.56 8.47 -8.92
C SER A 13 -2.18 7.80 -8.86
N LEU A 14 -1.16 8.42 -9.44
CA LEU A 14 0.21 7.90 -9.38
C LEU A 14 0.72 7.84 -7.92
N GLY A 15 0.45 8.89 -7.13
CA GLY A 15 0.79 8.93 -5.71
C GLY A 15 0.09 7.82 -4.91
N ALA A 16 -1.18 7.55 -5.20
CA ALA A 16 -1.93 6.46 -4.55
C ALA A 16 -1.32 5.09 -4.86
N HIS A 17 -0.97 4.83 -6.13
CA HIS A 17 -0.30 3.58 -6.51
C HIS A 17 1.11 3.48 -5.89
N ALA A 18 1.89 4.56 -5.89
CA ALA A 18 3.20 4.60 -5.26
C ALA A 18 3.11 4.28 -3.75
N MET A 19 2.11 4.84 -3.05
CA MET A 19 1.86 4.56 -1.65
C MET A 19 1.49 3.09 -1.41
N SER A 20 0.63 2.52 -2.27
CA SER A 20 0.27 1.09 -2.17
C SER A 20 1.50 0.18 -2.32
N GLY A 21 2.40 0.49 -3.26
CA GLY A 21 3.65 -0.25 -3.46
C GLY A 21 4.59 -0.07 -2.26
N GLY A 22 4.73 1.17 -1.78
CA GLY A 22 5.54 1.49 -0.61
C GLY A 22 5.09 0.74 0.66
N LEU A 23 3.78 0.63 0.89
CA LEU A 23 3.22 -0.13 2.02
C LEU A 23 3.57 -1.62 1.96
N VAL A 24 3.51 -2.24 0.76
CA VAL A 24 3.88 -3.65 0.58
C VAL A 24 5.37 -3.85 0.81
N VAL A 25 6.22 -2.99 0.23
CA VAL A 25 7.68 -3.05 0.42
C VAL A 25 8.06 -2.89 1.89
N LEU A 26 7.43 -1.93 2.59
CA LEU A 26 7.68 -1.69 4.01
C LEU A 26 7.27 -2.88 4.86
N TRP A 27 6.14 -3.52 4.55
CA TRP A 27 5.70 -4.73 5.25
C TRP A 27 6.62 -5.93 5.00
N LEU A 28 7.07 -6.14 3.76
CA LEU A 28 8.06 -7.17 3.46
C LEU A 28 9.40 -6.91 4.17
N GLY A 29 9.83 -5.65 4.24
CA GLY A 29 11.01 -5.25 5.02
C GLY A 29 10.83 -5.52 6.52
N PHE A 30 9.66 -5.24 7.07
CA PHE A 30 9.33 -5.58 8.45
C PHE A 30 9.37 -7.09 8.72
N LEU A 31 8.78 -7.91 7.84
CA LEU A 31 8.88 -9.37 7.95
C LEU A 31 10.34 -9.82 7.88
N TRP A 32 11.11 -9.28 6.96
CA TRP A 32 12.51 -9.64 6.82
C TRP A 32 13.33 -9.29 8.07
N LEU A 33 13.12 -8.11 8.66
CA LEU A 33 13.79 -7.65 9.88
C LEU A 33 13.41 -8.45 11.13
N THR A 34 12.19 -9.00 11.16
CA THR A 34 11.67 -9.75 12.30
C THR A 34 11.82 -11.27 12.14
N MET A 35 12.51 -11.73 11.09
CA MET A 35 12.68 -13.15 10.85
C MET A 35 13.41 -13.84 12.02
N PRO A 36 12.99 -15.06 12.40
CA PRO A 36 13.64 -15.83 13.46
C PRO A 36 15.08 -16.17 13.08
N VAL A 37 16.01 -15.87 13.99
CA VAL A 37 17.43 -16.21 13.85
C VAL A 37 17.90 -17.13 14.97
N SER A 38 18.96 -17.90 14.72
CA SER A 38 19.48 -18.92 15.65
C SER A 38 20.10 -18.35 16.93
N SER A 39 20.40 -17.05 16.97
CA SER A 39 21.01 -16.36 18.12
C SER A 39 20.04 -15.97 19.23
N GLY A 40 18.75 -16.31 19.09
CA GLY A 40 17.69 -15.82 19.98
C GLY A 40 17.03 -14.55 19.43
N GLY A 41 15.74 -14.37 19.75
CA GLY A 41 14.89 -13.31 19.19
C GLY A 41 13.43 -13.74 19.12
N ILE A 42 12.72 -13.29 18.08
CA ILE A 42 11.34 -13.69 17.79
C ILE A 42 11.32 -15.18 17.39
N ASP A 43 10.49 -15.98 18.06
CA ASP A 43 10.30 -17.39 17.70
C ASP A 43 9.47 -17.51 16.40
N ARG A 44 9.55 -18.67 15.74
CA ARG A 44 8.85 -18.91 14.45
C ARG A 44 7.33 -18.73 14.56
N VAL A 45 6.72 -19.16 15.66
CA VAL A 45 5.28 -19.03 15.87
C VAL A 45 4.90 -17.56 16.01
N LEU A 46 5.60 -16.82 16.87
CA LEU A 46 5.36 -15.38 17.04
C LEU A 46 5.56 -14.60 15.74
N HIS A 47 6.61 -14.93 14.96
CA HIS A 47 6.84 -14.33 13.65
C HIS A 47 5.67 -14.54 12.69
N LEU A 48 5.15 -15.76 12.61
CA LEU A 48 3.98 -16.09 11.77
C LEU A 48 2.72 -15.37 12.25
N CYS A 49 2.48 -15.32 13.55
CA CYS A 49 1.33 -14.60 14.12
C CYS A 49 1.38 -13.11 13.81
N VAL A 50 2.53 -12.47 14.05
CA VAL A 50 2.74 -11.04 13.78
C VAL A 50 2.65 -10.75 12.28
N GLY A 51 3.23 -11.62 11.45
CA GLY A 51 3.14 -11.51 10.01
C GLY A 51 1.70 -11.59 9.49
N ALA A 52 0.92 -12.58 9.95
CA ALA A 52 -0.47 -12.74 9.56
C ALA A 52 -1.36 -11.58 10.07
N ALA A 53 -1.19 -11.16 11.33
CA ALA A 53 -1.96 -10.07 11.91
C ALA A 53 -1.70 -8.74 11.19
N SER A 54 -0.43 -8.45 10.88
CA SER A 54 -0.05 -7.23 10.16
C SER A 54 -0.42 -7.28 8.67
N ALA A 55 -0.39 -8.46 8.04
CA ALA A 55 -0.76 -8.63 6.63
C ALA A 55 -2.18 -8.13 6.35
N MET A 56 -3.12 -8.38 7.27
CA MET A 56 -4.51 -7.95 7.10
C MET A 56 -4.64 -6.42 7.11
N VAL A 57 -3.98 -5.76 8.06
CA VAL A 57 -4.01 -4.29 8.19
C VAL A 57 -3.33 -3.62 6.99
N ILE A 58 -2.11 -4.06 6.66
CA ILE A 58 -1.37 -3.51 5.52
C ILE A 58 -2.09 -3.80 4.21
N GLY A 59 -2.59 -5.03 4.03
CA GLY A 59 -3.35 -5.43 2.85
C GLY A 59 -4.57 -4.55 2.63
N TRP A 60 -5.32 -4.23 3.69
CA TRP A 60 -6.47 -3.34 3.60
C TRP A 60 -6.07 -1.92 3.18
N LEU A 61 -5.01 -1.37 3.76
CA LEU A 61 -4.49 -0.05 3.39
C LEU A 61 -4.00 -0.02 1.94
N THR A 62 -3.26 -1.05 1.50
CA THR A 62 -2.81 -1.20 0.11
C THR A 62 -4.01 -1.25 -0.84
N LEU A 63 -5.02 -2.07 -0.54
CA LEU A 63 -6.23 -2.17 -1.35
C LEU A 63 -6.99 -0.85 -1.43
N ALA A 64 -7.11 -0.12 -0.32
CA ALA A 64 -7.76 1.20 -0.31
C ALA A 64 -7.04 2.20 -1.23
N HIS A 65 -5.71 2.23 -1.22
CA HIS A 65 -4.92 3.10 -2.09
C HIS A 65 -4.99 2.70 -3.56
N VAL A 66 -4.96 1.39 -3.87
CA VAL A 66 -5.15 0.89 -5.23
C VAL A 66 -6.56 1.23 -5.73
N TRP A 67 -7.58 1.00 -4.91
CA TRP A 67 -8.97 1.30 -5.26
C TRP A 67 -9.16 2.81 -5.52
N PHE A 68 -8.65 3.66 -4.64
CA PHE A 68 -8.67 5.11 -4.81
C PHE A 68 -7.92 5.56 -6.07
N GLY A 69 -6.70 5.05 -6.29
CA GLY A 69 -5.92 5.35 -7.49
C GLY A 69 -6.62 4.93 -8.77
N ASN A 70 -7.32 3.79 -8.77
CA ASN A 70 -8.11 3.32 -9.91
C ASN A 70 -9.35 4.17 -10.15
N GLN A 71 -10.01 4.66 -9.11
CA GLN A 71 -11.14 5.58 -9.26
C GLN A 71 -10.71 6.91 -9.88
N LEU A 72 -9.60 7.48 -9.42
CA LEU A 72 -9.04 8.70 -9.99
C LEU A 72 -8.64 8.52 -11.46
N LYS A 73 -8.06 7.37 -11.80
CA LYS A 73 -7.71 7.06 -13.19
C LYS A 73 -8.96 6.96 -14.07
N ARG A 74 -9.99 6.23 -13.61
CA ARG A 74 -11.26 6.08 -14.34
C ARG A 74 -12.02 7.41 -14.48
N GLY A 75 -12.01 8.24 -13.44
CA GLY A 75 -12.60 9.58 -13.47
C GLY A 75 -11.92 10.47 -14.51
N ALA A 76 -10.58 10.51 -14.49
CA ALA A 76 -9.79 11.24 -15.49
C ALA A 76 -10.02 10.72 -16.92
N ASP A 77 -10.18 9.40 -17.10
CA ASP A 77 -10.44 8.80 -18.41
C ASP A 77 -11.88 9.08 -18.90
N SER A 78 -12.88 9.13 -18.02
CA SER A 78 -14.30 9.40 -18.39
C SER A 78 -14.55 10.84 -18.84
N ILE A 79 -13.80 11.81 -18.31
CA ILE A 79 -13.91 13.23 -18.68
C ILE A 79 -13.28 13.49 -20.07
N ARG A 80 -12.36 12.62 -20.52
CA ARG A 80 -11.59 12.79 -21.76
C ARG A 80 -12.24 12.27 -23.03
N GLY A 81 -13.35 11.53 -22.93
CA GLY A 81 -14.06 10.94 -24.08
C GLY A 81 -13.55 9.56 -24.46
#